data_AF-A0A2N2AB31-F1
#
_entry.id   AF-A0A2N2AB31-F1
#
_cell.length_a   1.000
_cell.length_b   1.000
_cell.length_c   1.000
_cell.angle_alpha   90.00
_cell.angle_beta   90.00
_cell.angle_gamma   90.00
#
_symmetry.space_group_name_H-M   'P 1'
#
loop_
_entity.id
_entity.type
_entity.pdbx_description
1 polymer ?
#
loop_
_entity_poly.entity_id
_entity_poly.type
_entity_poly.pdbx_seq_one_letter_code
_entity_poly.pdbx_strand_id
1 'polypeptide(L)'
;MPTILGQSVVEVVYARSKQLRCVISIGMDGIYRVRTDFWDTSDWDIVGEAFWSEQHSGILVDTLEHAKCLCLEHMHELMSEE
;
A
#
# COMPACT_ATOMS: atom_id res chain seq x y z
N MET A 1 -8.47 -14.89 0.91
CA MET A 1 -7.88 -13.56 1.22
C MET A 1 -7.75 -12.79 -0.07
N PRO A 2 -7.94 -11.46 -0.07
CA PRO A 2 -7.72 -10.67 -1.28
C PRO A 2 -6.26 -10.81 -1.74
N THR A 3 -6.05 -10.77 -3.05
CA THR A 3 -4.73 -10.92 -3.65
C THR A 3 -4.39 -9.74 -4.53
N ILE A 4 -3.11 -9.38 -4.54
CA ILE A 4 -2.55 -8.33 -5.38
C ILE A 4 -1.33 -8.91 -6.06
N LEU A 5 -1.32 -8.92 -7.40
CA LEU A 5 -0.21 -9.48 -8.20
C LEU A 5 0.21 -10.90 -7.77
N GLY A 6 -0.76 -11.74 -7.40
CA GLY A 6 -0.51 -13.11 -6.94
C GLY A 6 -0.01 -13.24 -5.49
N GLN A 7 0.10 -12.12 -4.76
CA GLN A 7 0.45 -12.09 -3.34
C GLN A 7 -0.81 -12.03 -2.47
N SER A 8 -0.79 -12.69 -1.32
CA SER A 8 -1.90 -12.60 -0.36
C SER A 8 -1.78 -11.32 0.45
N VAL A 9 -2.83 -10.52 0.49
CA VAL A 9 -2.87 -9.32 1.34
C VAL A 9 -3.07 -9.76 2.79
N VAL A 10 -2.16 -9.32 3.64
CA VAL A 10 -2.16 -9.61 5.08
C VAL A 10 -2.84 -8.48 5.84
N GLU A 11 -2.51 -7.24 5.49
CA GLU A 11 -3.02 -6.06 6.20
C GLU A 11 -3.06 -4.84 5.28
N VAL A 12 -4.00 -3.94 5.55
CA VAL A 12 -4.11 -2.65 4.87
C VAL A 12 -4.35 -1.57 5.92
N VAL A 13 -3.50 -0.54 5.90
CA VAL A 13 -3.60 0.63 6.76
C VAL A 13 -3.98 1.82 5.90
N TYR A 14 -5.08 2.49 6.22
CA TYR A 14 -5.53 3.68 5.48
C TYR A 14 -5.12 4.95 6.21
N ALA A 15 -4.73 5.98 5.46
CA ALA A 15 -4.66 7.34 5.97
C ALA A 15 -6.06 7.82 6.37
N ARG A 16 -6.12 8.83 7.24
CA ARG A 16 -7.39 9.43 7.66
C ARG A 16 -8.17 10.01 6.49
N SER A 17 -7.48 10.62 5.52
CA SER A 17 -8.06 11.14 4.27
C SER A 17 -8.67 10.04 3.40
N LYS A 18 -8.27 8.78 3.61
CA LYS A 18 -8.54 7.61 2.75
C LYS A 18 -8.05 7.78 1.31
N GLN A 19 -7.22 8.79 1.04
CA GLN A 19 -6.57 8.97 -0.26
C GLN A 19 -5.25 8.22 -0.35
N LEU A 20 -4.67 7.82 0.79
CA LEU A 20 -3.47 7.01 0.87
C LEU A 20 -3.76 5.73 1.64
N ARG A 21 -3.09 4.65 1.26
CA ARG A 21 -3.06 3.40 2.01
C ARG A 21 -1.71 2.72 1.90
N CYS A 22 -1.29 2.08 2.96
CA CYS A 22 -0.19 1.14 2.95
C CYS A 22 -0.74 -0.30 2.96
N VAL A 23 -0.19 -1.15 2.11
CA VAL A 23 -0.60 -2.54 1.93
C VAL A 23 0.57 -3.46 2.26
N ILE A 24 0.33 -4.40 3.17
CA ILE A 24 1.24 -5.49 3.49
C ILE A 24 0.73 -6.75 2.80
N SER A 25 1.57 -7.36 1.98
CA SER A 25 1.28 -8.61 1.28
C SER A 25 2.39 -9.64 1.48
N ILE A 26 2.08 -10.92 1.32
CA ILE A 26 3.04 -12.03 1.44
C ILE A 26 3.02 -12.88 0.16
N GLY A 27 4.21 -13.21 -0.34
CA GLY A 27 4.40 -14.13 -1.47
C GLY A 27 4.48 -15.59 -1.03
N MET A 28 4.53 -16.51 -2.01
CA MET A 28 4.77 -17.94 -1.75
C MET A 28 6.17 -18.23 -1.20
N ASP A 29 7.09 -17.28 -1.37
CA ASP A 29 8.44 -17.27 -0.81
C ASP A 29 8.47 -16.94 0.70
N GLY A 30 7.32 -16.59 1.30
CA GLY A 30 7.23 -16.15 2.70
C GLY A 30 7.75 -14.73 2.93
N ILE A 31 8.09 -13.99 1.87
CA ILE A 31 8.59 -12.62 1.96
C ILE A 31 7.40 -11.66 2.01
N TYR A 32 7.44 -10.75 2.99
CA TYR A 32 6.47 -9.67 3.10
C TYR A 32 6.89 -8.50 2.20
N ARG A 33 5.92 -7.91 1.51
CA ARG A 33 6.08 -6.69 0.71
C ARG A 33 5.18 -5.60 1.28
N VAL A 34 5.77 -4.44 1.53
CA VAL A 34 5.09 -3.23 2.00
C VAL A 34 5.07 -2.22 0.87
N ARG A 35 3.89 -1.84 0.39
CA ARG A 35 3.74 -0.80 -0.64
C ARG A 35 2.76 0.27 -0.21
N THR A 36 2.90 1.47 -0.76
CA THR A 36 1.94 2.55 -0.57
C THR A 36 1.22 2.85 -1.87
N ASP A 37 -0.11 2.87 -1.80
CA ASP A 37 -0.98 3.23 -2.91
C ASP A 37 -1.67 4.56 -2.59
N PHE A 38 -1.87 5.39 -3.62
CA PHE A 38 -2.71 6.57 -3.54
C PHE A 38 -3.96 6.39 -4.41
N TRP A 39 -5.06 7.02 -4.01
CA TRP A 39 -6.31 7.01 -4.74
C TRP A 39 -6.24 8.07 -5.83
N ASP A 40 -5.93 7.63 -7.05
CA ASP A 40 -5.82 8.50 -8.20
C ASP A 40 -7.20 8.79 -8.79
N THR A 41 -7.50 10.08 -8.94
CA THR A 41 -8.74 10.60 -9.54
C THR A 41 -8.46 11.53 -10.72
N SER A 42 -7.19 11.66 -11.15
CA SER A 42 -6.77 12.55 -12.23
C SER A 42 -7.51 12.26 -13.55
N ASP A 43 -7.81 10.99 -13.79
CA ASP A 43 -8.48 10.52 -14.99
C ASP A 43 -10.01 10.40 -14.84
N TRP A 44 -10.58 10.82 -13.70
CA TRP A 44 -12.01 10.69 -13.43
C TRP A 44 -12.88 11.38 -14.49
N ASP A 45 -12.47 12.56 -14.94
CA ASP A 45 -13.21 13.34 -15.94
C ASP A 45 -13.08 12.76 -17.37
N ILE A 46 -12.14 11.83 -17.60
CA ILE A 46 -11.84 11.27 -18.92
C ILE A 46 -12.41 9.85 -19.06
N VAL A 47 -12.19 8.99 -18.08
CA VAL A 47 -12.59 7.57 -18.11
C VAL A 47 -13.68 7.22 -17.10
N GLY A 48 -14.02 8.12 -16.17
CA GLY A 48 -15.03 7.85 -15.14
C GLY A 48 -14.60 6.77 -14.14
N GLU A 49 -13.31 6.45 -14.10
CA GLU A 49 -12.73 5.42 -13.24
C GLU A 49 -11.69 6.03 -12.31
N ALA A 50 -11.69 5.60 -11.06
CA ALA A 50 -10.65 5.92 -10.08
C ALA A 50 -9.95 4.61 -9.68
N PHE A 51 -8.65 4.68 -9.45
CA PHE A 51 -7.83 3.50 -9.18
C PHE A 51 -6.77 3.77 -8.11
N TRP A 52 -6.33 2.68 -7.48
CA TRP A 52 -5.19 2.73 -6.58
C TRP A 52 -3.91 2.68 -7.42
N SER A 53 -3.20 3.80 -7.45
CA SER A 53 -1.92 3.93 -8.13
C SER A 53 -0.78 3.71 -7.13
N GLU A 54 0.27 3.00 -7.55
CA GLU A 54 1.42 2.73 -6.70
C GLU A 54 2.32 3.97 -6.62
N GLN A 55 2.54 4.48 -5.40
CA GLN A 55 3.46 5.61 -5.20
C GLN A 55 4.90 5.15 -4.98
N HIS A 56 5.08 3.98 -4.37
CA HIS A 56 6.39 3.41 -4.08
C HIS A 56 6.40 1.89 -4.34
N SER A 57 7.32 1.44 -5.18
CA SER A 57 7.59 0.01 -5.41
C SER A 57 8.10 -0.60 -4.10
N GLY A 58 7.31 -1.53 -3.54
CA GLY A 58 7.37 -1.86 -2.12
C GLY A 58 8.69 -2.39 -1.55
N ILE A 59 8.90 -2.19 -0.25
CA ILE A 59 10.04 -2.71 0.52
C ILE A 59 9.80 -4.18 0.88
N LEU A 60 10.84 -5.00 0.73
CA LEU A 60 10.83 -6.42 1.08
C LEU A 60 11.35 -6.63 2.50
N VAL A 61 10.60 -7.39 3.31
CA VAL A 61 11.01 -7.77 4.68
C VAL A 61 10.67 -9.22 5.00
N ASP A 62 11.37 -9.77 5.99
CA ASP A 62 11.31 -11.17 6.41
C ASP A 62 10.24 -11.45 7.48
N THR A 63 9.76 -10.42 8.19
CA THR A 63 8.77 -10.57 9.27
C THR A 63 7.60 -9.60 9.12
N LEU A 64 6.43 -10.03 9.61
CA LEU A 64 5.22 -9.21 9.64
C LEU A 64 5.39 -7.99 10.55
N GLU A 65 6.04 -8.16 11.71
CA GLU A 65 6.34 -7.05 12.63
C GLU A 65 7.18 -5.95 11.96
N HIS A 66 8.26 -6.29 11.25
CA HIS A 66 9.01 -5.29 10.48
C HIS A 66 8.17 -4.66 9.37
N ALA A 67 7.33 -5.46 8.69
CA ALA A 67 6.45 -4.94 7.66
C ALA A 67 5.49 -3.89 8.22
N LYS A 68 4.97 -4.11 9.44
CA LYS A 68 4.11 -3.16 10.14
C LYS A 68 4.85 -1.89 10.54
N CYS A 69 6.06 -1.99 11.08
CA CYS A 69 6.87 -0.82 11.42
C CYS A 69 7.10 0.06 10.19
N LEU A 70 7.60 -0.52 9.09
CA LEU A 70 7.81 0.21 7.84
C LEU A 70 6.52 0.82 7.28
N CYS A 71 5.42 0.09 7.39
CA CYS A 71 4.12 0.58 6.95
C CYS A 71 3.72 1.84 7.73
N LEU A 72 3.90 1.85 9.04
CA LEU A 72 3.60 3.02 9.88
C LEU A 72 4.58 4.18 9.62
N GLU A 73 5.86 3.90 9.43
CA GLU A 73 6.89 4.89 9.08
C GLU A 73 6.55 5.60 7.76
N HIS A 74 6.30 4.85 6.69
CA HIS A 74 5.94 5.43 5.40
C HIS A 74 4.63 6.23 5.47
N MET A 75 3.63 5.73 6.19
CA MET A 75 2.37 6.45 6.36
C MET A 75 2.57 7.76 7.11
N HIS A 76 3.44 7.79 8.12
CA HIS A 76 3.77 9.01 8.85
C HIS A 76 4.52 10.03 7.98
N GLU A 77 5.51 9.58 7.21
CA GLU A 77 6.26 10.44 6.29
C GLU A 77 5.34 11.07 5.24
N LEU A 78 4.53 10.27 4.57
CA LEU A 78 3.64 10.75 3.51
C LEU A 78 2.52 11.65 4.04
N MET A 79 2.02 11.42 5.25
CA MET A 79 1.06 12.31 5.91
C MET A 79 1.68 13.62 6.41
N SER A 80 3.00 13.71 6.53
CA SER A 80 3.70 14.95 6.90
C SER A 80 3.95 15.86 5.70
N GLU A 81 3.79 15.33 4.48
CA GLU A 81 3.93 16.05 3.22
C GLU A 81 2.58 16.54 2.64
N GLU A 82 1.44 16.08 3.19
CA GLU A 82 0.07 16.58 2.90
C GLU A 82 -0.20 17.95 3.55
#